data_AF-A0A960UDI2-F1
#
_entry.id   AF-A0A960UDI2-F1
#
_cell.length_a   1.000
_cell.length_b   1.000
_cell.length_c   1.000
_cell.angle_alpha   90.00
_cell.angle_beta   90.00
_cell.angle_gamma   90.00
#
_symmetry.space_group_name_H-M   'P 1'
#
loop_
_entity.id
_entity.type
_entity.pdbx_description
1 polymer ?
#
loop_
_entity_poly.entity_id
_entity_poly.type
_entity_poly.pdbx_seq_one_letter_code
_entity_poly.pdbx_strand_id
1 'polypeptide(L)'
;FWEPSAQISFYINTEEWKTLPEIYKEIIKLSATEANIQMMANYDYLNPIALESLLRKGVQLREFSKDILIEARKKAFEIMEENAAKDAAYKKIYLSWKNFREASFKWFNKSETSYANFAYGESK
;
A
#
# COMPACT_ATOMS: atom_id res chain seq x y z
N PHE A 1 7.20 6.55 2.67
CA PHE A 1 6.49 7.46 3.58
C PHE A 1 5.07 7.62 3.11
N TRP A 2 4.87 7.78 1.80
CA TRP A 2 3.58 7.54 1.19
C TRP A 2 3.24 6.04 1.20
N GLU A 3 1.99 5.73 1.51
CA GLU A 3 1.33 4.46 1.23
C GLU A 3 1.07 4.34 -0.29
N PRO A 4 1.62 3.31 -0.96
CA PRO A 4 1.50 3.16 -2.41
C PRO A 4 0.26 2.38 -2.85
N SER A 5 -0.45 1.74 -1.92
CA SER A 5 -1.62 0.90 -2.20
C SER A 5 -2.50 0.77 -0.96
N ALA A 6 -3.81 0.92 -1.14
CA ALA A 6 -4.80 0.74 -0.08
C ALA A 6 -4.81 -0.70 0.45
N GLN A 7 -4.45 -0.89 1.72
CA GLN A 7 -4.78 -2.11 2.46
C GLN A 7 -6.04 -1.87 3.28
N ILE A 8 -7.15 -2.49 2.87
CA ILE A 8 -8.45 -2.33 3.54
C ILE A 8 -8.67 -3.49 4.52
N SER A 9 -9.18 -3.18 5.70
CA SER A 9 -9.40 -4.14 6.77
C SER A 9 -10.89 -4.44 6.96
N PHE A 10 -11.23 -5.72 7.08
CA PHE A 10 -12.53 -6.15 7.59
C PHE A 10 -12.45 -6.26 9.11
N TYR A 11 -13.31 -5.51 9.81
CA TYR A 11 -13.44 -5.59 11.26
C TYR A 11 -14.64 -6.45 11.61
N ILE A 12 -14.44 -7.38 12.54
CA ILE A 12 -15.47 -8.28 13.03
C ILE A 12 -15.50 -8.17 14.55
N ASN A 13 -16.70 -8.14 15.14
CA ASN A 13 -16.86 -8.16 16.58
C ASN A 13 -16.16 -9.41 17.16
N THR A 14 -15.32 -9.23 18.18
CA THR A 14 -14.50 -10.31 18.72
C THR A 14 -15.33 -11.40 19.41
N GLU A 15 -16.45 -11.05 20.05
CA GLU A 15 -17.31 -12.04 20.71
C GLU A 15 -18.07 -12.86 19.68
N GLU A 16 -18.64 -12.23 18.65
CA GLU A 16 -19.27 -12.95 17.53
C GLU A 16 -18.28 -13.82 16.76
N TRP A 17 -17.05 -13.33 16.55
CA TRP A 17 -16.02 -14.14 15.91
C TRP A 17 -15.75 -15.43 16.68
N LYS A 18 -15.73 -15.38 18.02
CA LYS A 18 -15.48 -16.57 18.85
C LYS A 18 -16.58 -17.61 18.75
N THR A 19 -17.85 -17.19 18.56
CA THR A 19 -19.00 -18.11 18.45
C THR A 19 -19.00 -18.90 17.14
N LEU A 20 -18.30 -18.41 16.11
CA LEU A 20 -18.27 -19.08 14.81
C LEU A 20 -17.57 -20.45 14.87
N PRO A 21 -18.13 -21.48 14.21
CA PRO A 21 -17.42 -22.72 13.92
C PRO A 21 -16.11 -22.45 13.15
N GLU A 22 -15.10 -23.28 13.37
CA GLU A 22 -13.77 -23.08 12.77
C GLU A 22 -13.81 -22.98 11.23
N ILE A 23 -14.65 -23.80 10.58
CA ILE A 23 -14.81 -23.75 9.12
C ILE A 23 -15.28 -22.38 8.62
N TYR A 24 -16.13 -21.68 9.38
CA TYR A 24 -16.60 -20.35 9.00
C TYR A 24 -15.56 -19.27 9.25
N LYS A 25 -14.73 -19.43 10.29
CA LYS A 25 -13.56 -18.56 10.48
C LYS A 25 -12.60 -18.66 9.29
N GLU A 26 -12.33 -19.88 8.84
CA GLU A 26 -11.46 -20.11 7.68
C GLU A 26 -12.05 -19.58 6.38
N ILE A 27 -13.36 -19.79 6.14
CA ILE A 27 -14.03 -19.22 4.97
C ILE A 27 -13.92 -17.70 4.97
N ILE A 28 -14.14 -17.03 6.11
CA ILE A 28 -14.03 -15.56 6.19
C ILE A 28 -12.60 -15.10 5.89
N LYS A 29 -11.57 -15.76 6.45
CA LYS A 29 -10.17 -15.42 6.16
C LYS A 29 -9.84 -15.58 4.68
N LEU A 30 -10.31 -16.66 4.06
CA LEU A 30 -10.11 -16.91 2.64
C LEU A 30 -10.81 -15.85 1.78
N SER A 31 -12.08 -15.57 2.07
CA SER A 31 -12.85 -14.55 1.35
C SER A 31 -12.23 -13.15 1.51
N ALA A 32 -11.73 -12.80 2.69
CA ALA A 32 -11.03 -11.53 2.90
C ALA A 32 -9.73 -11.45 2.09
N THR A 33 -8.99 -12.57 1.98
CA THR A 33 -7.77 -12.67 1.16
C THR A 33 -8.09 -12.50 -0.32
N GLU A 34 -9.11 -13.20 -0.82
CA GLU A 34 -9.55 -13.09 -2.20
C GLU A 34 -10.04 -11.68 -2.52
N ALA A 35 -10.86 -11.08 -1.65
CA ALA A 35 -11.34 -9.71 -1.82
C ALA A 35 -10.17 -8.71 -1.90
N ASN A 36 -9.12 -8.88 -1.10
CA ASN A 36 -7.93 -8.04 -1.16
C ASN A 36 -7.20 -8.16 -2.52
N ILE A 37 -7.07 -9.37 -3.05
CA ILE A 37 -6.44 -9.61 -4.37
C ILE A 37 -7.31 -9.04 -5.50
N GLN A 38 -8.61 -9.33 -5.49
CA GLN A 38 -9.55 -8.87 -6.50
C GLN A 38 -9.64 -7.33 -6.53
N MET A 39 -9.64 -6.68 -5.37
CA MET A 39 -9.65 -5.22 -5.28
C MET A 39 -8.44 -4.61 -6.00
N MET A 40 -7.24 -5.12 -5.74
CA MET A 40 -6.02 -4.64 -6.41
C MET A 40 -6.09 -4.86 -7.93
N ALA A 41 -6.46 -6.07 -8.37
CA ALA A 41 -6.57 -6.40 -9.79
C ALA A 41 -7.60 -5.51 -10.52
N ASN A 42 -8.72 -5.18 -9.85
CA ASN A 42 -9.71 -4.27 -10.40
C ASN A 42 -9.17 -2.85 -10.55
N TYR A 43 -8.39 -2.35 -9.58
CA TYR A 43 -7.74 -1.04 -9.72
C TYR A 43 -6.74 -1.03 -10.87
N ASP A 44 -5.91 -2.07 -11.01
CA ASP A 44 -4.93 -2.17 -12.10
C ASP A 44 -5.61 -2.18 -13.49
N TYR A 45 -6.79 -2.81 -13.61
CA TYR A 45 -7.56 -2.82 -14.85
C TYR A 45 -8.29 -1.49 -15.12
N LEU A 46 -8.96 -0.92 -14.11
CA LEU A 46 -9.85 0.22 -14.28
C LEU A 46 -9.10 1.57 -14.31
N ASN A 47 -7.98 1.70 -13.60
CA ASN A 47 -7.25 2.96 -13.48
C ASN A 47 -6.72 3.48 -14.84
N PRO A 48 -6.12 2.68 -15.74
CA PRO A 48 -5.68 3.17 -17.04
C PRO A 48 -6.81 3.77 -17.87
N ILE A 49 -7.97 3.10 -17.89
CA ILE A 49 -9.17 3.54 -18.60
C ILE A 49 -9.68 4.87 -18.03
N ALA A 50 -9.76 4.95 -16.70
CA ALA A 50 -10.20 6.16 -16.00
C ALA A 50 -9.24 7.33 -16.23
N LEU A 51 -7.92 7.08 -16.16
CA LEU A 51 -6.90 8.09 -16.38
C LEU A 51 -6.98 8.67 -17.79
N GLU A 52 -7.12 7.84 -18.81
CA GLU A 52 -7.29 8.28 -20.19
C GLU A 52 -8.55 9.15 -20.36
N SER A 53 -9.67 8.73 -19.74
CA SER A 53 -10.91 9.51 -19.74
C SER A 53 -10.73 10.90 -19.12
N LEU A 54 -9.99 11.00 -18.01
CA LEU A 54 -9.69 12.28 -17.35
C LEU A 54 -8.81 13.18 -18.22
N LEU A 55 -7.78 12.62 -18.86
CA LEU A 55 -6.90 13.36 -19.77
C LEU A 55 -7.66 13.92 -20.97
N ARG A 56 -8.53 13.11 -21.59
CA ARG A 56 -9.40 13.56 -22.70
C ARG A 56 -10.34 14.70 -22.31
N LYS A 57 -10.71 14.80 -21.03
CA LYS A 57 -11.52 15.90 -20.46
C LYS A 57 -10.68 17.14 -20.10
N GLY A 58 -9.38 17.14 -20.37
CA GLY A 58 -8.49 18.27 -20.12
C GLY A 58 -7.93 18.34 -18.71
N VAL A 59 -8.05 17.29 -17.89
CA VAL A 59 -7.37 17.23 -16.59
C VAL A 59 -5.86 17.23 -16.78
N GLN A 60 -5.17 18.05 -16.00
CA GLN A 60 -3.73 18.19 -16.07
C GLN A 60 -3.04 17.37 -14.98
N LEU A 61 -2.27 16.35 -15.37
CA LEU A 61 -1.42 15.61 -14.44
C LEU A 61 -0.21 16.47 -14.04
N ARG A 62 0.09 16.46 -12.75
CA ARG A 62 1.23 17.17 -12.16
C ARG A 62 1.89 16.26 -11.14
N GLU A 63 3.21 16.23 -11.18
CA GLU A 63 4.01 15.55 -10.16
C GLU A 63 4.23 16.50 -8.99
N PHE A 64 4.24 15.97 -7.77
CA PHE A 64 4.77 16.71 -6.63
C PHE A 64 6.26 16.98 -6.84
N SER A 65 6.73 18.17 -6.47
CA SER A 65 8.15 18.49 -6.57
C SER A 65 8.97 17.57 -5.65
N LYS A 66 10.23 17.34 -6.02
CA LYS A 66 11.14 16.52 -5.22
C LYS A 66 11.30 17.08 -3.80
N ASP A 67 11.37 18.40 -3.65
CA ASP A 67 11.50 19.06 -2.35
C ASP A 67 10.28 18.79 -1.45
N ILE A 68 9.07 18.87 -2.01
CA ILE A 68 7.84 18.50 -1.28
C ILE A 68 7.91 17.04 -0.82
N LEU A 69 8.29 16.12 -1.71
CA LEU A 69 8.37 14.70 -1.38
C LEU A 69 9.46 14.41 -0.33
N ILE A 70 10.61 15.09 -0.39
CA ILE A 70 11.70 14.93 0.58
C ILE A 70 11.27 15.41 1.97
N GLU A 71 10.67 16.60 2.07
CA GLU A 71 10.23 17.14 3.35
C GLU A 71 9.05 16.36 3.93
N ALA A 72 8.08 15.97 3.09
CA ALA A 72 6.97 15.11 3.52
C ALA A 72 7.49 13.75 4.03
N ARG A 73 8.51 13.17 3.37
CA ARG A 73 9.18 11.95 3.86
C ARG A 73 9.77 12.14 5.23
N LYS A 74 10.57 13.19 5.39
CA LYS A 74 11.24 13.50 6.66
C LYS A 74 10.23 13.64 7.78
N LYS A 75 9.19 14.47 7.59
CA LYS A 75 8.14 14.70 8.58
C LYS A 75 7.36 13.44 8.94
N ALA A 76 7.03 12.62 7.94
CA ALA A 76 6.32 11.36 8.20
C ALA A 76 7.16 10.40 9.06
N PHE A 77 8.48 10.29 8.81
CA PHE A 77 9.35 9.47 9.65
C PHE A 77 9.57 10.08 11.04
N GLU A 78 9.70 11.40 11.17
CA GLU A 78 9.74 12.06 12.49
C GLU A 78 8.51 11.68 13.33
N ILE A 79 7.29 11.77 12.76
CA ILE A 79 6.04 11.39 13.44
C ILE A 79 6.04 9.90 13.83
N MET A 80 6.46 9.01 12.92
CA MET A 80 6.52 7.58 13.21
C MET A 80 7.51 7.24 14.34
N GLU A 81 8.69 7.86 14.35
CA GLU A 81 9.68 7.68 15.41
C GLU A 81 9.20 8.25 16.75
N GLU A 82 8.55 9.43 16.75
CA GLU A 82 7.95 10.01 17.95
C GLU A 82 6.86 9.10 18.55
N ASN A 83 6.00 8.53 17.70
CA ASN A 83 4.96 7.60 18.13
C ASN A 83 5.58 6.32 18.70
N ALA A 84 6.61 5.79 18.05
CA ALA A 84 7.35 4.62 18.54
C ALA A 84 8.09 4.87 19.86
N ALA A 85 8.50 6.11 20.13
CA ALA A 85 9.10 6.47 21.43
C ALA A 85 8.07 6.47 22.57
N LYS A 86 6.80 6.75 22.26
CA LYS A 86 5.71 6.93 23.24
C LYS A 86 4.88 5.66 23.48
N ASP A 87 4.83 4.73 22.51
CA ASP A 87 4.00 3.53 22.57
C ASP A 87 4.79 2.27 22.17
N ALA A 88 4.91 1.32 23.10
CA ALA A 88 5.63 0.07 22.89
C ALA A 88 4.96 -0.87 21.87
N ALA A 89 3.62 -0.89 21.80
CA ALA A 89 2.88 -1.67 20.83
C ALA A 89 3.07 -1.09 19.42
N TYR A 90 2.98 0.23 19.29
CA TYR A 90 3.29 0.93 18.05
C TYR A 90 4.73 0.65 17.60
N LYS A 91 5.70 0.81 18.51
CA LYS A 91 7.12 0.56 18.24
C LYS A 91 7.36 -0.84 17.67
N LYS A 92 6.71 -1.86 18.24
CA LYS A 92 6.84 -3.24 17.77
C LYS A 92 6.39 -3.39 16.31
N ILE A 93 5.22 -2.84 15.96
CA ILE A 93 4.68 -2.91 14.60
C ILE A 93 5.54 -2.08 13.64
N TYR A 94 5.89 -0.85 14.02
CA TYR A 94 6.69 0.06 13.22
C TYR A 94 8.07 -0.52 12.87
N LEU A 95 8.78 -1.12 13.83
CA LEU A 95 10.08 -1.72 13.56
C LEU A 95 9.98 -2.92 12.61
N SER A 96 8.95 -3.75 12.76
CA SER A 96 8.70 -4.87 11.83
C SER A 96 8.45 -4.35 10.40
N TRP A 97 7.56 -3.36 10.26
CA TRP A 97 7.28 -2.71 8.98
C TRP A 97 8.52 -2.05 8.36
N LYS A 98 9.30 -1.29 9.15
CA LYS A 98 10.48 -0.55 8.69
C LYS A 98 11.54 -1.50 8.13
N ASN A 99 11.83 -2.57 8.85
CA ASN A 99 12.79 -3.59 8.44
C ASN A 99 12.36 -4.30 7.15
N PHE A 100 11.08 -4.71 7.08
CA PHE A 100 10.54 -5.35 5.87
C PHE A 100 10.61 -4.40 4.67
N ARG A 101 10.15 -3.16 4.84
CA ARG A 101 10.18 -2.13 3.79
C ARG A 101 11.58 -1.92 3.25
N GLU A 102 12.58 -1.80 4.11
CA GLU A 102 13.97 -1.60 3.67
C GLU A 102 14.50 -2.77 2.84
N ALA A 103 14.19 -4.01 3.25
CA ALA A 103 14.55 -5.20 2.49
C ALA A 103 13.81 -5.26 1.15
N SER A 104 12.50 -5.07 1.15
CA SER A 104 11.68 -5.04 -0.06
C SER A 104 12.16 -3.98 -1.03
N PHE A 105 12.36 -2.73 -0.58
CA PHE A 105 12.76 -1.64 -1.47
C PHE A 105 14.11 -1.90 -2.13
N LYS A 106 15.06 -2.54 -1.43
CA LYS A 106 16.33 -2.97 -2.03
C LYS A 106 16.15 -4.01 -3.13
N TRP A 107 15.23 -4.95 -2.95
CA TRP A 107 14.86 -5.93 -3.97
C TRP A 107 14.18 -5.25 -5.17
N PHE A 108 13.05 -4.58 -4.96
CA PHE A 108 12.26 -3.93 -6.00
C PHE A 108 13.07 -2.95 -6.86
N ASN A 109 13.98 -2.17 -6.25
CA ASN A 109 14.84 -1.24 -6.97
C ASN A 109 15.80 -1.94 -7.97
N LYS A 110 16.14 -3.21 -7.72
CA LYS A 110 17.05 -3.99 -8.59
C LYS A 110 16.29 -4.89 -9.57
N SER A 111 15.19 -5.50 -9.14
CA SER A 111 14.40 -6.42 -9.95
C SER A 111 13.33 -5.68 -10.75
N GLU A 112 12.22 -5.33 -10.10
CA GLU A 112 11.02 -4.80 -10.75
C GLU A 112 11.27 -3.45 -11.43
N THR A 113 12.00 -2.54 -10.78
CA THR A 113 12.31 -1.23 -11.37
C THR A 113 13.19 -1.35 -12.61
N SER A 114 14.10 -2.34 -12.66
CA SER A 114 14.93 -2.58 -13.85
C SER A 114 14.08 -3.00 -15.04
N TYR A 115 13.19 -3.97 -14.83
CA TYR A 115 12.23 -4.40 -15.85
C TYR A 115 11.29 -3.28 -16.26
N ALA A 116 10.66 -2.59 -15.30
CA ALA A 116 9.72 -1.51 -15.55
C ALA A 116 10.35 -0.36 -16.36
N ASN A 117 11.59 0.03 -16.03
CA ASN A 117 12.29 1.08 -16.78
C ASN A 117 12.54 0.69 -18.24
N PHE A 118 12.82 -0.60 -18.52
CA PHE A 118 12.98 -1.10 -19.88
C PHE A 118 11.62 -1.22 -20.59
N ALA A 119 10.69 -2.00 -20.03
CA ALA A 119 9.43 -2.35 -20.66
C ALA A 119 8.44 -1.18 -20.77
N TYR A 120 8.42 -0.26 -19.80
CA TYR A 120 7.50 0.90 -19.79
C TYR A 120 8.19 2.20 -20.25
N GLY A 121 9.51 2.22 -20.37
CA GLY A 121 10.24 3.40 -20.84
C GLY A 121 9.93 3.76 -22.29
N GLU A 122 9.49 2.79 -23.09
CA GLU A 122 9.14 2.92 -24.50
C GLU A 122 7.73 3.49 -24.73
N SER A 123 6.87 3.51 -23.72
CA SER A 123 5.48 3.98 -23.81
C SER A 123 5.28 5.47 -23.47
N LYS A 124 6.35 6.27 -23.57
CA LYS A 124 6.31 7.73 -23.36
C LYS A 124 5.69 8.50 -24.52
#